data_AF-A0A7C5CAH4-F1
#
_entry.id   AF-A0A7C5CAH4-F1
#
_cell.length_a   1.000
_cell.length_b   1.000
_cell.length_c   1.000
_cell.angle_alpha   90.00
_cell.angle_beta   90.00
_cell.angle_gamma   90.00
#
_symmetry.space_group_name_H-M   'P 1'
#
loop_
_entity.id
_entity.type
_entity.pdbx_description
1 polymer ?
#
loop_
_entity_poly.entity_id
_entity_poly.type
_entity_poly.pdbx_seq_one_letter_code
_entity_poly.pdbx_strand_id
1 'polypeptide(L)'
;MLLLIPALGAQAGENPTYVAALRTGLDLMRADQWEAAIDTAGGPGTIRRDIILWHYLRASKGRFAQAQAFLARRADWPGLKLLRKRVEASIPADTPPGEVLAFFADQPPQTGTGVLLAARALVAEGRADEAEAMVVLAWFSMLMDADEEQALLAEYAGALGSYHWQRLDMLLWRGETGAARRMLPLVDRAHQKLAEARIWLRGQKAGVDGAIEAVPGALRDDPGLAYERFLWRASKGRNQSAVDLMLERSQSAEALGEPGRWGSWRRTLARWSMRAGKARQAYRLAANHYIEAGSNRNDLEWLAGYIALRKLNEPEAALRHFKAFR
;
A
#
# COMPACT_ATOMS: atom_id res chain seq x y z
N MET A 1 -56.08 14.92 -39.10
CA MET A 1 -55.62 13.56 -38.75
C MET A 1 -54.66 13.70 -37.57
N LEU A 2 -55.18 13.55 -36.34
CA LEU A 2 -54.39 13.52 -35.10
C LEU A 2 -53.57 12.22 -35.07
N LEU A 3 -52.29 12.29 -34.72
CA LEU A 3 -51.52 11.11 -34.32
C LEU A 3 -50.73 11.44 -33.05
N LEU A 4 -50.98 10.58 -32.06
CA LEU A 4 -50.58 10.66 -30.66
C LEU A 4 -49.07 10.66 -30.47
N ILE A 5 -48.60 11.52 -29.55
CA ILE A 5 -47.31 11.40 -28.88
C ILE A 5 -47.52 10.44 -27.69
N PRO A 6 -46.84 9.28 -27.60
CA PRO A 6 -46.85 8.53 -26.36
C PRO A 6 -45.86 9.21 -25.40
N ALA A 7 -46.42 9.77 -24.33
CA ALA A 7 -45.66 10.16 -23.16
C ALA A 7 -44.95 8.91 -22.60
N LEU A 8 -43.62 8.86 -22.69
CA LEU A 8 -42.84 7.97 -21.83
C LEU A 8 -42.92 8.53 -20.41
N GLY A 9 -43.85 7.96 -19.64
CA GLY A 9 -44.06 8.26 -18.25
C GLY A 9 -42.81 7.97 -17.43
N ALA A 10 -42.34 8.99 -16.74
CA ALA A 10 -41.57 8.83 -15.52
C ALA A 10 -42.46 8.18 -14.45
N GLN A 11 -42.05 7.02 -13.94
CA GLN A 11 -42.47 6.51 -12.63
C GLN A 11 -41.28 5.83 -11.94
N ALA A 12 -40.34 6.66 -11.47
CA ALA A 12 -39.38 6.27 -10.43
C ALA A 12 -40.03 6.50 -9.06
N GLY A 13 -41.07 5.73 -8.75
CA GLY A 13 -41.56 5.56 -7.38
C GLY A 13 -40.99 4.26 -6.84
N GLU A 14 -40.12 4.33 -5.82
CA GLU A 14 -39.59 3.13 -5.17
C GLU A 14 -40.75 2.29 -4.60
N ASN A 15 -40.91 1.05 -5.07
CA ASN A 15 -41.91 0.14 -4.55
C ASN A 15 -41.64 -0.11 -3.05
N PRO A 16 -42.53 0.26 -2.11
CA PRO A 16 -42.29 0.15 -0.67
C PRO A 16 -41.87 -1.25 -0.21
N THR A 17 -42.36 -2.27 -0.91
CA THR A 17 -42.00 -3.68 -0.68
C THR A 17 -40.52 -3.95 -0.93
N TYR A 18 -39.92 -3.28 -1.93
CA TYR A 18 -38.50 -3.38 -2.26
C TYR A 18 -37.62 -2.75 -1.18
N VAL A 19 -38.02 -1.58 -0.67
CA VAL A 19 -37.30 -0.91 0.42
C VAL A 19 -37.37 -1.73 1.70
N ALA A 20 -38.53 -2.31 2.02
CA ALA A 20 -38.71 -3.19 3.17
C ALA A 20 -37.83 -4.45 3.07
N ALA A 21 -37.84 -5.14 1.92
CA ALA A 21 -37.03 -6.34 1.68
C ALA A 21 -35.52 -6.06 1.83
N LEU A 22 -35.03 -4.95 1.26
CA LEU A 22 -33.63 -4.58 1.42
C LEU A 22 -33.30 -4.24 2.88
N ARG A 23 -34.17 -3.53 3.59
CA ARG A 23 -33.97 -3.20 5.01
C ARG A 23 -33.83 -4.45 5.85
N THR A 24 -34.76 -5.40 5.72
CA THR A 24 -34.69 -6.69 6.42
C THR A 24 -33.44 -7.46 6.02
N GLY A 25 -33.08 -7.49 4.73
CA GLY A 25 -31.83 -8.09 4.27
C GLY A 25 -30.59 -7.48 4.93
N LEU A 26 -30.53 -6.16 5.07
CA LEU A 26 -29.43 -5.48 5.76
C LEU A 26 -29.37 -5.80 7.26
N ASP A 27 -30.52 -5.97 7.91
CA ASP A 27 -30.57 -6.33 9.33
C ASP A 27 -30.10 -7.77 9.56
N LEU A 28 -30.53 -8.71 8.71
CA LEU A 28 -30.06 -10.10 8.69
C LEU A 28 -28.54 -10.17 8.43
N MET A 29 -28.05 -9.36 7.49
CA MET A 29 -26.63 -9.24 7.17
C MET A 29 -25.81 -8.79 8.38
N ARG A 30 -26.28 -7.77 9.11
CA ARG A 30 -25.63 -7.27 10.34
C ARG A 30 -25.65 -8.31 11.46
N ALA A 31 -26.61 -9.23 11.45
CA ALA A 31 -26.71 -10.37 12.35
C ALA A 31 -25.90 -11.61 11.87
N ASP A 32 -25.05 -11.47 10.85
CA ASP A 32 -24.24 -12.55 10.25
C ASP A 32 -25.09 -13.66 9.55
N GLN A 33 -26.37 -13.41 9.32
CA GLN A 33 -27.31 -14.33 8.66
C GLN A 33 -27.30 -14.12 7.13
N TRP A 34 -26.15 -14.36 6.51
CA TRP A 34 -25.87 -13.97 5.13
C TRP A 34 -26.78 -14.60 4.07
N GLU A 35 -27.06 -15.90 4.16
CA GLU A 35 -27.91 -16.58 3.17
C GLU A 35 -29.34 -16.03 3.22
N ALA A 36 -29.90 -15.94 4.42
CA ALA A 36 -31.21 -15.33 4.65
C ALA A 36 -31.25 -13.88 4.18
N ALA A 37 -30.18 -13.10 4.43
CA ALA A 37 -30.06 -11.72 3.98
C ALA A 37 -30.10 -11.59 2.46
N ILE A 38 -29.34 -12.43 1.77
CA ILE A 38 -29.22 -12.46 0.30
C ILE A 38 -30.57 -12.84 -0.33
N ASP A 39 -31.26 -13.84 0.21
CA ASP A 39 -32.54 -14.31 -0.33
C ASP A 39 -33.69 -13.36 -0.01
N THR A 40 -33.70 -12.76 1.20
CA THR A 40 -34.69 -11.75 1.60
C THR A 40 -34.59 -10.47 0.77
N ALA A 41 -33.37 -10.03 0.43
CA ALA A 41 -33.18 -8.78 -0.30
C ALA A 41 -33.79 -8.83 -1.72
N GLY A 42 -33.83 -10.00 -2.35
CA GLY A 42 -34.53 -10.22 -3.61
C GLY A 42 -33.96 -11.35 -4.46
N GLY A 43 -34.59 -11.55 -5.62
CA GLY A 43 -34.17 -12.56 -6.58
C GLY A 43 -32.79 -12.29 -7.22
N PRO A 44 -32.20 -13.32 -7.88
CA PRO A 44 -30.93 -13.20 -8.61
C PRO A 44 -30.89 -11.99 -9.54
N GLY A 45 -29.76 -11.27 -9.56
CA GLY A 45 -29.53 -10.13 -10.45
C GLY A 45 -30.17 -8.80 -10.02
N THR A 46 -31.03 -8.80 -9.01
CA THR A 46 -31.63 -7.56 -8.49
C THR A 46 -30.60 -6.70 -7.75
N ILE A 47 -30.72 -5.37 -7.86
CA ILE A 47 -29.84 -4.41 -7.17
C ILE A 47 -29.81 -4.67 -5.65
N ARG A 48 -30.97 -4.99 -5.05
CA ARG A 48 -31.06 -5.24 -3.61
C ARG A 48 -30.25 -6.47 -3.18
N ARG A 49 -30.37 -7.58 -3.91
CA ARG A 49 -29.54 -8.77 -3.69
C ARG A 49 -28.08 -8.46 -3.90
N ASP A 50 -27.74 -7.69 -4.94
CA ASP A 50 -26.37 -7.31 -5.27
C ASP A 50 -25.72 -6.45 -4.17
N ILE A 51 -26.48 -5.60 -3.48
CA ILE A 51 -25.98 -4.84 -2.31
C ILE A 51 -25.51 -5.80 -1.21
N ILE A 52 -26.33 -6.79 -0.85
CA ILE A 52 -25.97 -7.77 0.20
C ILE A 52 -24.83 -8.68 -0.28
N LEU A 53 -24.91 -9.17 -1.52
CA LEU A 53 -23.88 -10.02 -2.11
C LEU A 53 -22.52 -9.32 -2.19
N TRP A 54 -22.50 -8.03 -2.50
CA TRP A 54 -21.29 -7.22 -2.48
C TRP A 54 -20.65 -7.15 -1.09
N HIS A 55 -21.46 -6.96 -0.03
CA HIS A 55 -20.97 -7.02 1.34
C HIS A 55 -20.44 -8.41 1.71
N TYR A 56 -21.16 -9.46 1.33
CA TYR A 56 -20.80 -10.86 1.56
C TYR A 56 -19.45 -11.23 0.94
N LEU A 57 -19.23 -10.84 -0.33
CA LEU A 57 -17.97 -11.08 -1.04
C LEU A 57 -16.81 -10.27 -0.43
N ARG A 58 -17.05 -9.00 -0.05
CA ARG A 58 -16.05 -8.17 0.64
C ARG A 58 -15.76 -8.62 2.07
N ALA A 59 -16.61 -9.45 2.66
CA ALA A 59 -16.39 -10.12 3.93
C ALA A 59 -15.63 -11.46 3.79
N SER A 60 -15.21 -11.84 2.57
CA SER A 60 -14.54 -13.12 2.26
C SER A 60 -15.42 -14.34 2.56
N LYS A 61 -16.75 -14.19 2.49
CA LYS A 61 -17.71 -15.26 2.78
C LYS A 61 -18.23 -15.95 1.52
N GLY A 62 -18.12 -15.31 0.36
CA GLY A 62 -18.62 -15.86 -0.89
C GLY A 62 -17.61 -16.70 -1.67
N ARG A 63 -18.13 -17.36 -2.72
CA ARG A 63 -17.38 -18.24 -3.62
C ARG A 63 -16.93 -17.50 -4.88
N PHE A 64 -15.90 -18.02 -5.54
CA PHE A 64 -15.36 -17.47 -6.78
C PHE A 64 -16.43 -17.27 -7.87
N ALA A 65 -17.28 -18.27 -8.12
CA ALA A 65 -18.36 -18.17 -9.10
C ALA A 65 -19.36 -17.04 -8.81
N GLN A 66 -19.65 -16.76 -7.53
CA GLN A 66 -20.50 -15.64 -7.15
C GLN A 66 -19.82 -14.30 -7.44
N ALA A 67 -18.51 -14.22 -7.24
CA ALA A 67 -17.72 -13.03 -7.55
C ALA A 67 -17.66 -12.76 -9.05
N GLN A 68 -17.41 -13.77 -9.87
CA GLN A 68 -17.39 -13.63 -11.33
C GLN A 68 -18.75 -13.17 -11.85
N ALA A 69 -19.84 -13.82 -11.42
CA ALA A 69 -21.19 -13.42 -11.79
C ALA A 69 -21.55 -12.01 -11.32
N PHE A 70 -21.03 -11.57 -10.17
CA PHE A 70 -21.20 -10.20 -9.68
C PHE A 70 -20.41 -9.20 -10.54
N LEU A 71 -19.13 -9.45 -10.78
CA LEU A 71 -18.24 -8.57 -11.54
C LEU A 71 -18.69 -8.40 -12.99
N ALA A 72 -19.17 -9.47 -13.63
CA ALA A 72 -19.73 -9.41 -14.99
C ALA A 72 -20.98 -8.52 -15.07
N ARG A 73 -21.79 -8.48 -14.01
CA ARG A 73 -23.03 -7.69 -13.96
C ARG A 73 -22.82 -6.26 -13.46
N ARG A 74 -21.81 -6.03 -12.61
CA ARG A 74 -21.59 -4.79 -11.84
C ARG A 74 -20.12 -4.33 -11.91
N ALA A 75 -19.62 -4.12 -13.12
CA ALA A 75 -18.20 -3.83 -13.37
C ALA A 75 -17.73 -2.46 -12.83
N ASP A 76 -18.65 -1.55 -12.52
CA ASP A 76 -18.40 -0.18 -12.04
C ASP A 76 -18.79 0.04 -10.57
N TRP A 77 -19.11 -1.04 -9.84
CA TRP A 77 -19.55 -0.95 -8.45
C TRP A 77 -18.45 -0.36 -7.54
N PRO A 78 -18.77 0.33 -6.45
CA PRO A 78 -17.76 0.79 -5.50
C PRO A 78 -16.99 -0.38 -4.87
N GLY A 79 -15.70 -0.19 -4.62
CA GLY A 79 -14.91 -1.10 -3.80
C GLY A 79 -14.58 -2.46 -4.43
N LEU A 80 -14.68 -2.61 -5.76
CA LEU A 80 -14.35 -3.86 -6.46
C LEU A 80 -12.92 -4.33 -6.24
N LYS A 81 -11.97 -3.41 -6.08
CA LYS A 81 -10.58 -3.76 -5.77
C LYS A 81 -10.47 -4.61 -4.50
N LEU A 82 -11.16 -4.20 -3.42
CA LEU A 82 -11.21 -4.98 -2.18
C LEU A 82 -11.99 -6.28 -2.36
N LEU A 83 -13.10 -6.25 -3.11
CA LEU A 83 -13.87 -7.47 -3.40
C LEU A 83 -13.00 -8.51 -4.10
N ARG A 84 -12.31 -8.14 -5.19
CA ARG A 84 -11.38 -9.00 -5.92
C ARG A 84 -10.31 -9.57 -4.98
N LYS A 85 -9.68 -8.72 -4.16
CA LYS A 85 -8.68 -9.15 -3.17
C LYS A 85 -9.21 -10.24 -2.23
N ARG A 86 -10.44 -10.08 -1.71
CA ARG A 86 -11.03 -11.04 -0.76
C ARG A 86 -11.43 -12.37 -1.40
N VAL A 87 -11.68 -12.36 -2.71
CA VAL A 87 -12.13 -13.52 -3.47
C VAL A 87 -10.96 -14.40 -3.92
N GLU A 88 -9.73 -13.88 -3.97
CA GLU A 88 -8.55 -14.65 -4.41
C GLU A 88 -8.40 -15.99 -3.67
N ALA A 89 -8.57 -16.00 -2.34
CA ALA A 89 -8.50 -17.22 -1.52
C ALA A 89 -9.69 -18.19 -1.73
N SER A 90 -10.76 -17.76 -2.40
CA SER A 90 -11.94 -18.59 -2.69
C SER A 90 -11.90 -19.27 -4.05
N ILE A 91 -10.85 -19.03 -4.86
CA ILE A 91 -10.65 -19.65 -6.16
C ILE A 91 -10.35 -21.14 -5.94
N PRO A 92 -11.19 -22.06 -6.47
CA PRO A 92 -10.94 -23.49 -6.38
C PRO A 92 -9.62 -23.89 -7.07
N ALA A 93 -8.91 -24.88 -6.52
CA ALA A 93 -7.64 -25.35 -7.08
C ALA A 93 -7.79 -26.03 -8.44
N ASP A 94 -8.99 -26.55 -8.75
CA ASP A 94 -9.37 -27.19 -10.02
C ASP A 94 -9.96 -26.20 -11.05
N THR A 95 -9.99 -24.89 -10.74
CA THR A 95 -10.40 -23.86 -11.70
C THR A 95 -9.53 -23.94 -12.96
N PRO A 96 -10.12 -23.97 -14.18
CA PRO A 96 -9.35 -23.98 -15.42
C PRO A 96 -8.34 -22.82 -15.49
N PRO A 97 -7.09 -23.04 -15.96
CA PRO A 97 -6.05 -22.01 -16.02
C PRO A 97 -6.51 -20.71 -16.70
N GLY A 98 -7.17 -20.82 -17.86
CA GLY A 98 -7.67 -19.66 -18.59
C GLY A 98 -8.71 -18.84 -17.82
N GLU A 99 -9.50 -19.48 -16.94
CA GLU A 99 -10.48 -18.79 -16.10
C GLU A 99 -9.81 -18.03 -14.94
N VAL A 100 -8.77 -18.63 -14.34
CA VAL A 100 -7.93 -17.95 -13.33
C VAL A 100 -7.25 -16.73 -13.94
N LEU A 101 -6.65 -16.88 -15.12
CA LEU A 101 -5.95 -15.77 -15.80
C LEU A 101 -6.93 -14.67 -16.24
N ALA A 102 -8.10 -15.04 -16.74
CA ALA A 102 -9.14 -14.06 -17.09
C ALA A 102 -9.59 -13.24 -15.87
N PHE A 103 -9.67 -13.84 -14.67
CA PHE A 103 -10.01 -13.09 -13.46
C PHE A 103 -8.96 -12.04 -13.09
N PHE A 104 -7.67 -12.35 -13.28
CA PHE A 104 -6.55 -11.46 -12.98
C PHE A 104 -6.17 -10.48 -14.10
N ALA A 105 -6.79 -10.58 -15.29
CA ALA A 105 -6.46 -9.75 -16.44
C ALA A 105 -6.72 -8.25 -16.20
N ASP A 106 -7.86 -7.90 -15.59
CA ASP A 106 -8.21 -6.49 -15.30
C ASP A 106 -7.45 -5.93 -14.09
N GLN A 107 -7.17 -6.81 -13.13
CA GLN A 107 -6.60 -6.45 -11.83
C GLN A 107 -5.63 -7.57 -11.44
N PRO A 108 -4.32 -7.28 -11.42
CA PRO A 108 -3.32 -8.25 -10.98
C PRO A 108 -3.59 -8.74 -9.56
N PRO A 109 -3.05 -9.93 -9.19
CA PRO A 109 -3.19 -10.47 -7.85
C PRO A 109 -2.80 -9.48 -6.75
N GLN A 110 -3.54 -9.48 -5.64
CA GLN A 110 -3.36 -8.57 -4.51
C GLN A 110 -3.00 -9.29 -3.20
N THR A 111 -2.86 -10.62 -3.26
CA THR A 111 -2.47 -11.51 -2.16
C THR A 111 -1.39 -12.49 -2.65
N GLY A 112 -0.59 -13.04 -1.73
CA GLY A 112 0.38 -14.08 -2.10
C GLY A 112 -0.31 -15.34 -2.62
N THR A 113 -1.49 -15.65 -2.06
CA THR A 113 -2.35 -16.75 -2.55
C THR A 113 -2.76 -16.54 -4.03
N GLY A 114 -3.23 -15.35 -4.38
CA GLY A 114 -3.60 -15.02 -5.75
C GLY A 114 -2.41 -15.06 -6.71
N VAL A 115 -1.22 -14.63 -6.26
CA VAL A 115 0.02 -14.72 -7.04
C VAL A 115 0.34 -16.18 -7.37
N LEU A 116 0.27 -17.09 -6.40
CA LEU A 116 0.52 -18.52 -6.64
C LEU A 116 -0.50 -19.13 -7.60
N LEU A 117 -1.78 -18.80 -7.45
CA LEU A 117 -2.83 -19.27 -8.34
C LEU A 117 -2.59 -18.81 -9.78
N ALA A 118 -2.30 -17.52 -9.97
CA ALA A 118 -2.00 -16.96 -11.28
C ALA A 118 -0.72 -17.56 -11.88
N ALA A 119 0.34 -17.72 -11.08
CA ALA A 119 1.61 -18.29 -11.52
C ALA A 119 1.46 -19.75 -11.97
N ARG A 120 0.71 -20.58 -11.22
CA ARG A 120 0.40 -21.96 -11.62
C ARG A 120 -0.43 -22.02 -12.90
N ALA A 121 -1.39 -21.12 -13.06
CA ALA A 121 -2.18 -21.02 -14.29
C ALA A 121 -1.33 -20.62 -15.50
N LEU A 122 -0.40 -19.66 -15.34
CA LEU A 122 0.57 -19.29 -16.38
C LEU A 122 1.46 -20.48 -16.78
N VAL A 123 1.98 -21.23 -15.81
CA VAL A 123 2.80 -22.43 -16.08
C VAL A 123 1.99 -23.48 -16.85
N ALA A 124 0.73 -23.71 -16.48
CA ALA A 124 -0.15 -24.65 -17.17
C ALA A 124 -0.44 -24.26 -18.63
N GLU A 125 -0.36 -22.97 -18.96
CA GLU A 125 -0.45 -22.46 -20.34
C GLU A 125 0.91 -22.33 -21.05
N GLY A 126 1.99 -22.84 -20.46
CA GLY A 126 3.34 -22.80 -21.05
C GLY A 126 4.07 -21.47 -20.92
N ARG A 127 3.60 -20.57 -20.04
CA ARG A 127 4.12 -19.20 -19.82
C ARG A 127 4.94 -19.11 -18.53
N ALA A 128 5.91 -20.00 -18.37
CA ALA A 128 6.69 -20.14 -17.13
C ALA A 128 7.51 -18.87 -16.77
N ASP A 129 8.12 -18.21 -17.76
CA ASP A 129 8.91 -16.99 -17.52
C ASP A 129 8.05 -15.84 -16.98
N GLU A 130 6.81 -15.72 -17.46
CA GLU A 130 5.85 -14.73 -16.95
C GLU A 130 5.42 -15.06 -15.51
N ALA A 131 5.26 -16.34 -15.19
CA ALA A 131 4.94 -16.80 -13.84
C ALA A 131 6.06 -16.43 -12.86
N GLU A 132 7.31 -16.71 -13.22
CA GLU A 132 8.48 -16.39 -12.40
C GLU A 132 8.60 -14.87 -12.19
N ALA A 133 8.49 -14.08 -13.26
CA ALA A 133 8.55 -12.62 -13.17
C ALA A 133 7.46 -12.04 -12.24
N MET A 134 6.23 -12.57 -12.32
CA MET A 134 5.13 -12.17 -11.44
C MET A 134 5.44 -12.48 -9.97
N VAL A 135 5.93 -13.69 -9.68
CA VAL A 135 6.26 -14.13 -8.32
C VAL A 135 7.41 -13.29 -7.74
N VAL A 136 8.47 -13.06 -8.51
CA VAL A 136 9.61 -12.23 -8.12
C VAL A 136 9.17 -10.80 -7.81
N LEU A 137 8.35 -10.19 -8.67
CA LEU A 137 7.82 -8.85 -8.43
C LEU A 137 6.97 -8.79 -7.16
N ALA A 138 6.06 -9.75 -6.97
CA ALA A 138 5.24 -9.82 -5.76
C ALA A 138 6.09 -9.99 -4.50
N TRP A 139 7.14 -10.80 -4.56
CA TRP A 139 8.01 -11.10 -3.43
C TRP A 139 8.62 -9.85 -2.78
N PHE A 140 9.17 -8.92 -3.55
CA PHE A 140 9.78 -7.71 -2.99
C PHE A 140 8.86 -6.48 -2.95
N SER A 141 7.61 -6.57 -3.42
CA SER A 141 6.67 -5.43 -3.46
C SER A 141 5.40 -5.60 -2.61
N MET A 142 5.00 -6.82 -2.28
CA MET A 142 3.74 -7.14 -1.62
C MET A 142 3.94 -7.54 -0.15
N LEU A 143 3.00 -7.13 0.72
CA LEU A 143 2.90 -7.68 2.07
C LEU A 143 2.15 -9.00 2.01
N MET A 144 2.72 -10.02 2.64
CA MET A 144 2.18 -11.36 2.71
C MET A 144 2.12 -11.78 4.17
N ASP A 145 1.16 -12.62 4.51
CA ASP A 145 1.19 -13.33 5.79
C ASP A 145 2.28 -14.43 5.78
N ALA A 146 2.41 -15.15 6.89
CA ALA A 146 3.45 -16.16 7.04
C ALA A 146 3.23 -17.37 6.12
N ASP A 147 1.97 -17.76 5.90
CA ASP A 147 1.61 -18.95 5.13
C ASP A 147 1.83 -18.68 3.64
N GLU A 148 1.42 -17.49 3.17
CA GLU A 148 1.69 -17.02 1.82
C GLU A 148 3.19 -16.92 1.52
N GLU A 149 3.97 -16.33 2.44
CA GLU A 149 5.43 -16.23 2.31
C GLU A 149 6.08 -17.61 2.21
N GLN A 150 5.67 -18.55 3.06
CA GLN A 150 6.19 -19.91 3.05
C GLN A 150 5.81 -20.66 1.77
N ALA A 151 4.59 -20.48 1.27
CA ALA A 151 4.13 -21.13 0.05
C ALA A 151 4.92 -20.64 -1.18
N LEU A 152 5.17 -19.34 -1.29
CA LEU A 152 6.04 -18.80 -2.35
C LEU A 152 7.47 -19.33 -2.26
N LEU A 153 8.05 -19.38 -1.06
CA LEU A 153 9.39 -19.95 -0.87
C LEU A 153 9.44 -21.43 -1.23
N ALA A 154 8.41 -22.21 -0.92
CA ALA A 154 8.36 -23.64 -1.21
C ALA A 154 8.38 -23.92 -2.72
N GLU A 155 7.72 -23.10 -3.53
CA GLU A 155 7.61 -23.31 -4.99
C GLU A 155 8.68 -22.58 -5.80
N TYR A 156 9.15 -21.41 -5.33
CA TYR A 156 9.99 -20.49 -6.12
C TYR A 156 11.31 -20.12 -5.45
N ALA A 157 11.81 -20.90 -4.47
CA ALA A 157 13.07 -20.63 -3.76
C ALA A 157 14.24 -20.21 -4.67
N GLY A 158 14.44 -20.91 -5.80
CA GLY A 158 15.51 -20.63 -6.75
C GLY A 158 15.41 -19.22 -7.37
N ALA A 159 14.21 -18.84 -7.82
CA ALA A 159 13.97 -17.52 -8.41
C ALA A 159 14.04 -16.39 -7.36
N LEU A 160 13.62 -16.66 -6.13
CA LEU A 160 13.52 -15.67 -5.07
C LEU A 160 14.84 -15.36 -4.35
N GLY A 161 15.83 -16.26 -4.44
CA GLY A 161 17.09 -16.18 -3.68
C GLY A 161 17.81 -14.83 -3.80
N SER A 162 17.95 -14.34 -5.03
CA SER A 162 18.62 -13.06 -5.34
C SER A 162 17.85 -11.82 -4.88
N TYR A 163 16.59 -11.98 -4.44
CA TYR A 163 15.68 -10.90 -4.06
C TYR A 163 15.37 -10.86 -2.56
N HIS A 164 16.00 -11.72 -1.75
CA HIS A 164 15.76 -11.80 -0.31
C HIS A 164 16.07 -10.48 0.41
N TRP A 165 17.14 -9.78 0.03
CA TRP A 165 17.46 -8.47 0.60
C TRP A 165 16.41 -7.41 0.23
N GLN A 166 15.97 -7.36 -1.03
CA GLN A 166 15.01 -6.38 -1.53
C GLN A 166 13.66 -6.54 -0.81
N ARG A 167 13.21 -7.77 -0.57
CA ARG A 167 12.04 -8.02 0.28
C ARG A 167 12.27 -7.57 1.72
N LEU A 168 13.39 -7.96 2.32
CA LEU A 168 13.70 -7.57 3.69
C LEU A 168 13.72 -6.04 3.84
N ASP A 169 14.38 -5.32 2.94
CA ASP A 169 14.44 -3.86 2.92
C ASP A 169 13.05 -3.23 2.78
N MET A 170 12.24 -3.72 1.84
CA MET A 170 10.84 -3.26 1.67
C MET A 170 10.02 -3.45 2.96
N LEU A 171 10.15 -4.59 3.63
CA LEU A 171 9.46 -4.86 4.90
C LEU A 171 9.94 -3.92 6.02
N LEU A 172 11.25 -3.69 6.12
CA LEU A 172 11.85 -2.78 7.11
C LEU A 172 11.37 -1.35 6.90
N TRP A 173 11.36 -0.87 5.66
CA TRP A 173 10.82 0.45 5.32
C TRP A 173 9.34 0.57 5.74
N ARG A 174 8.52 -0.43 5.40
CA ARG A 174 7.10 -0.49 5.79
C ARG A 174 6.87 -0.66 7.30
N GLY A 175 7.90 -1.04 8.06
CA GLY A 175 7.82 -1.25 9.50
C GLY A 175 7.28 -2.62 9.90
N GLU A 176 7.20 -3.55 8.95
CA GLU A 176 6.67 -4.91 9.13
C GLU A 176 7.69 -5.79 9.85
N THR A 177 7.90 -5.50 11.14
CA THR A 177 8.97 -6.10 11.95
C THR A 177 8.84 -7.61 12.06
N GLY A 178 7.61 -8.14 12.16
CA GLY A 178 7.36 -9.58 12.24
C GLY A 178 7.81 -10.30 10.96
N ALA A 179 7.39 -9.80 9.80
CA ALA A 179 7.77 -10.34 8.50
C ALA A 179 9.28 -10.17 8.23
N ALA A 180 9.84 -8.99 8.54
CA ALA A 180 11.27 -8.73 8.40
C ALA A 180 12.13 -9.73 9.21
N ARG A 181 11.66 -10.14 10.41
CA ARG A 181 12.36 -11.14 11.22
C ARG A 181 12.37 -12.53 10.59
N ARG A 182 11.29 -12.94 9.92
CA ARG A 182 11.24 -14.23 9.22
C ARG A 182 12.20 -14.29 8.03
N MET A 183 12.53 -13.14 7.44
CA MET A 183 13.50 -13.03 6.34
C MET A 183 14.96 -13.09 6.78
N LEU A 184 15.29 -12.88 8.07
CA LEU A 184 16.68 -12.84 8.54
C LEU A 184 17.50 -14.09 8.19
N PRO A 185 16.97 -15.33 8.34
CA PRO A 185 17.72 -16.54 7.98
C PRO A 185 18.02 -16.67 6.48
N LEU A 186 17.34 -15.91 5.63
CA LEU A 186 17.44 -16.00 4.18
C LEU A 186 18.47 -15.03 3.57
N VAL A 187 18.98 -14.08 4.36
CA VAL A 187 19.99 -13.10 3.89
C VAL A 187 21.34 -13.37 4.53
N ASP A 188 22.41 -12.85 3.91
CA ASP A 188 23.76 -12.97 4.46
C ASP A 188 23.92 -12.23 5.80
N ARG A 189 25.03 -12.53 6.48
CA ARG A 189 25.30 -12.02 7.82
C ARG A 189 25.39 -10.50 7.90
N ALA A 190 25.86 -9.82 6.84
CA ALA A 190 25.97 -8.37 6.83
C ALA A 190 24.58 -7.72 6.80
N HIS A 191 23.69 -8.21 5.93
CA HIS A 191 22.30 -7.76 5.86
C HIS A 191 21.49 -8.12 7.11
N GLN A 192 21.77 -9.28 7.75
CA GLN A 192 21.18 -9.60 9.06
C GLN A 192 21.50 -8.52 10.10
N LYS A 193 22.77 -8.07 10.18
CA LYS A 193 23.19 -7.03 11.14
C LYS A 193 22.57 -5.68 10.85
N LEU A 194 22.50 -5.29 9.58
CA LEU A 194 21.82 -4.07 9.16
C LEU A 194 20.32 -4.10 9.54
N ALA A 195 19.63 -5.20 9.25
CA ALA A 195 18.22 -5.36 9.56
C ALA A 195 17.96 -5.38 11.08
N GLU A 196 18.79 -6.08 11.86
CA GLU A 196 18.73 -6.09 13.32
C GLU A 196 18.85 -4.66 13.88
N ALA A 197 19.80 -3.87 13.41
CA ALA A 197 19.99 -2.47 13.82
C ALA A 197 18.77 -1.60 13.53
N ARG A 198 18.20 -1.73 12.32
CA ARG A 198 16.98 -1.01 11.91
C ARG A 198 15.79 -1.38 12.78
N ILE A 199 15.58 -2.68 13.03
CA ILE A 199 14.50 -3.16 13.90
C ILE A 199 14.68 -2.67 15.35
N TRP A 200 15.91 -2.66 15.87
CA TRP A 200 16.20 -2.19 17.22
C TRP A 200 15.94 -0.70 17.39
N LEU A 201 16.39 0.12 16.43
CA LEU A 201 16.14 1.55 16.39
C LEU A 201 14.64 1.87 16.38
N ARG A 202 13.89 1.20 15.49
CA ARG A 202 12.43 1.36 15.38
C ARG A 202 11.72 0.99 16.68
N GLY A 203 12.14 -0.10 17.31
CA GLY A 203 11.59 -0.57 18.58
C GLY A 203 12.02 0.26 19.80
N GLN A 204 12.90 1.27 19.62
CA GLN A 204 13.45 2.11 20.69
C GLN A 204 14.03 1.34 21.87
N LYS A 205 14.59 0.15 21.63
CA LYS A 205 15.13 -0.69 22.71
C LYS A 205 16.43 -0.09 23.27
N ALA A 206 16.82 -0.50 24.48
CA ALA A 206 18.17 -0.24 24.97
C ALA A 206 19.21 -0.95 24.07
N GLY A 207 20.43 -0.41 23.98
CA GLY A 207 21.52 -1.02 23.20
C GLY A 207 21.51 -0.72 21.70
N VAL A 208 20.82 0.35 21.25
CA VAL A 208 20.83 0.77 19.83
C VAL A 208 22.25 1.07 19.32
N ASP A 209 23.13 1.58 20.17
CA ASP A 209 24.50 1.93 19.76
C ASP A 209 25.30 0.67 19.38
N GLY A 210 25.27 -0.37 20.23
CA GLY A 210 25.92 -1.65 19.92
C GLY A 210 25.35 -2.34 18.68
N ALA A 211 24.04 -2.19 18.44
CA ALA A 211 23.41 -2.69 17.21
C ALA A 211 23.91 -1.96 15.95
N ILE A 212 24.08 -0.63 16.03
CA ILE A 212 24.63 0.19 14.94
C ILE A 212 26.11 -0.14 14.71
N GLU A 213 26.89 -0.28 15.78
CA GLU A 213 28.32 -0.62 15.72
C GLU A 213 28.58 -1.98 15.08
N ALA A 214 27.66 -2.94 15.26
CA ALA A 214 27.71 -4.25 14.64
C ALA A 214 27.45 -4.24 13.12
N VAL A 215 26.99 -3.13 12.54
CA VAL A 215 26.78 -3.00 11.09
C VAL A 215 28.14 -2.89 10.37
N PRO A 216 28.44 -3.78 9.41
CA PRO A 216 29.68 -3.72 8.65
C PRO A 216 29.88 -2.39 7.92
N GLY A 217 31.14 -1.97 7.77
CA GLY A 217 31.50 -0.68 7.16
C GLY A 217 30.80 -0.38 5.84
N ALA A 218 30.72 -1.38 4.96
CA ALA A 218 30.10 -1.27 3.63
C ALA A 218 28.58 -0.94 3.66
N LEU A 219 27.91 -1.19 4.79
CA LEU A 219 26.47 -0.98 4.96
C LEU A 219 26.13 0.19 5.90
N ARG A 220 27.14 0.94 6.39
CA ARG A 220 26.92 2.04 7.34
C ARG A 220 26.14 3.22 6.74
N ASP A 221 26.29 3.42 5.43
CA ASP A 221 25.62 4.49 4.69
C ASP A 221 24.26 4.08 4.10
N ASP A 222 23.74 2.91 4.50
CA ASP A 222 22.42 2.44 4.11
C ASP A 222 21.33 3.51 4.42
N PRO A 223 20.52 3.91 3.42
CA PRO A 223 19.48 4.92 3.61
C PRO A 223 18.43 4.50 4.65
N GLY A 224 18.12 3.21 4.74
CA GLY A 224 17.18 2.67 5.72
C GLY A 224 17.70 2.80 7.14
N LEU A 225 18.99 2.51 7.38
CA LEU A 225 19.65 2.74 8.66
C LEU A 225 19.67 4.22 9.04
N ALA A 226 19.97 5.10 8.09
CA ALA A 226 19.94 6.53 8.32
C ALA A 226 18.53 7.02 8.70
N TYR A 227 17.49 6.49 8.04
CA TYR A 227 16.09 6.79 8.36
C TYR A 227 15.71 6.35 9.78
N GLU A 228 16.09 5.14 10.19
CA GLU A 228 15.78 4.65 11.55
C GLU A 228 16.54 5.43 12.63
N ARG A 229 17.81 5.78 12.37
CA ARG A 229 18.62 6.68 13.21
C ARG A 229 17.97 8.06 13.34
N PHE A 230 17.40 8.56 12.25
CA PHE A 230 16.65 9.80 12.21
C PHE A 230 15.36 9.72 13.03
N LEU A 231 14.53 8.72 12.78
CA LEU A 231 13.26 8.52 13.48
C LEU A 231 13.47 8.40 14.99
N TRP A 232 14.50 7.65 15.41
CA TRP A 232 14.84 7.51 16.83
C TRP A 232 15.21 8.86 17.46
N ARG A 233 15.97 9.72 16.77
CA ARG A 233 16.30 11.07 17.28
C ARG A 233 15.04 11.93 17.39
N ALA A 234 14.21 11.92 16.36
CA ALA A 234 12.96 12.67 16.32
C ALA A 234 11.99 12.23 17.42
N SER A 235 11.85 10.93 17.66
CA SER A 235 10.97 10.38 18.71
C SER A 235 11.47 10.67 20.13
N LYS A 236 12.78 10.82 20.33
CA LYS A 236 13.38 11.26 21.60
C LYS A 236 13.39 12.78 21.79
N GLY A 237 12.73 13.54 20.90
CA GLY A 237 12.70 15.00 20.97
C GLY A 237 14.03 15.68 20.66
N ARG A 238 15.01 14.95 20.11
CA ARG A 238 16.34 15.46 19.75
C ARG A 238 16.28 16.19 18.40
N ASN A 239 15.41 17.20 18.30
CA ASN A 239 15.01 17.83 17.03
C ASN A 239 16.19 18.36 16.22
N GLN A 240 17.16 19.05 16.85
CA GLN A 240 18.30 19.57 16.11
C GLN A 240 19.15 18.44 15.52
N SER A 241 19.47 17.41 16.31
CA SER A 241 20.22 16.25 15.81
C SER A 241 19.45 15.49 14.71
N ALA A 242 18.12 15.43 14.79
CA ALA A 242 17.28 14.86 13.74
C ALA A 242 17.32 15.70 12.45
N VAL A 243 17.32 17.04 12.58
CA VAL A 243 17.50 17.94 11.43
C VAL A 243 18.87 17.75 10.79
N ASP A 244 19.93 17.73 11.59
CA ASP A 244 21.30 17.63 11.08
C ASP A 244 21.46 16.36 10.23
N LEU A 245 20.99 15.22 10.74
CA LEU A 245 21.00 13.95 10.00
C LEU A 245 20.09 13.98 8.76
N MET A 246 18.91 14.58 8.84
CA MET A 246 18.03 14.69 7.68
C MET A 246 18.68 15.53 6.57
N LEU A 247 19.27 16.68 6.91
CA LEU A 247 19.95 17.54 5.95
C LEU A 247 21.20 16.89 5.36
N GLU A 248 21.98 16.18 6.18
CA GLU A 248 23.13 15.39 5.75
C GLU A 248 22.74 14.39 4.65
N ARG A 249 21.60 13.70 4.81
CA ARG A 249 21.09 12.72 3.82
C ARG A 249 20.32 13.34 2.65
N SER A 250 19.93 14.61 2.75
CA SER A 250 19.17 15.32 1.70
C SER A 250 20.05 15.79 0.54
N GLN A 251 20.88 14.90 0.01
CA GLN A 251 21.76 15.16 -1.13
C GLN A 251 21.17 14.64 -2.45
N SER A 252 20.41 13.55 -2.38
CA SER A 252 19.71 12.95 -3.52
C SER A 252 18.52 12.10 -3.05
N ALA A 253 17.71 11.62 -3.99
CA ALA A 253 16.64 10.67 -3.68
C ALA A 253 17.21 9.34 -3.16
N GLU A 254 18.30 8.87 -3.75
CA GLU A 254 19.00 7.63 -3.41
C GLU A 254 19.58 7.70 -1.98
N ALA A 255 20.18 8.83 -1.59
CA ALA A 255 20.71 9.02 -0.25
C ALA A 255 19.62 8.98 0.84
N LEU A 256 18.37 9.32 0.48
CA LEU A 256 17.19 9.21 1.34
C LEU A 256 16.52 7.83 1.27
N GLY A 257 16.76 7.05 0.22
CA GLY A 257 16.14 5.76 -0.06
C GLY A 257 14.66 5.91 -0.45
N GLU A 258 13.81 6.19 0.54
CA GLU A 258 12.39 6.49 0.33
C GLU A 258 12.04 7.93 0.78
N PRO A 259 12.30 8.97 -0.05
CA PRO A 259 12.06 10.38 0.31
C PRO A 259 10.67 10.66 0.90
N GLY A 260 9.64 9.98 0.38
CA GLY A 260 8.25 10.11 0.85
C GLY A 260 8.08 9.82 2.35
N ARG A 261 8.85 8.87 2.91
CA ARG A 261 8.79 8.50 4.34
C ARG A 261 9.37 9.54 5.28
N TRP A 262 10.25 10.41 4.77
CA TRP A 262 10.78 11.54 5.52
C TRP A 262 9.80 12.71 5.58
N GLY A 263 8.85 12.78 4.64
CA GLY A 263 8.03 13.96 4.36
C GLY A 263 7.24 14.50 5.55
N SER A 264 6.56 13.63 6.32
CA SER A 264 5.77 14.06 7.49
C SER A 264 6.65 14.76 8.53
N TRP A 265 7.74 14.12 8.95
CA TRP A 265 8.66 14.72 9.89
C TRP A 265 9.40 15.92 9.32
N ARG A 266 9.75 15.90 8.03
CA ARG A 266 10.42 17.03 7.36
C ARG A 266 9.57 18.30 7.44
N ARG A 267 8.26 18.20 7.24
CA ARG A 267 7.32 19.33 7.43
C ARG A 267 7.33 19.82 8.87
N THR A 268 7.26 18.90 9.83
CA THR A 268 7.31 19.21 11.26
C THR A 268 8.59 19.95 11.64
N LEU A 269 9.75 19.43 11.21
CA LEU A 269 11.06 19.98 11.52
C LEU A 269 11.33 21.29 10.79
N ALA A 270 10.88 21.45 9.55
CA ALA A 270 10.97 22.73 8.84
C ALA A 270 10.20 23.84 9.57
N ARG A 271 8.97 23.56 10.01
CA ARG A 271 8.17 24.51 10.82
C ARG A 271 8.80 24.76 12.19
N TRP A 272 9.37 23.74 12.83
CA TRP A 272 10.10 23.88 14.08
C TRP A 272 11.32 24.80 13.91
N SER A 273 12.17 24.57 12.91
CA SER A 273 13.33 25.42 12.59
C SER A 273 12.91 26.85 12.27
N MET A 274 11.80 27.04 11.54
CA MET A 274 11.27 28.37 11.23
C MET A 274 10.84 29.12 12.50
N ARG A 275 10.12 28.46 13.41
CA ARG A 275 9.71 29.07 14.70
C ARG A 275 10.91 29.35 15.61
N ALA A 276 11.98 28.57 15.50
CA ALA A 276 13.23 28.80 16.21
C ALA A 276 14.12 29.90 15.59
N GLY A 277 13.61 30.65 14.60
CA GLY A 277 14.36 31.73 13.93
C GLY A 277 15.39 31.24 12.90
N LYS A 278 15.49 29.93 12.64
CA LYS A 278 16.48 29.33 11.74
C LYS A 278 15.95 29.25 10.31
N ALA A 279 15.66 30.41 9.71
CA ALA A 279 14.99 30.51 8.41
C ALA A 279 15.70 29.73 7.28
N ARG A 280 17.02 29.86 7.14
CA ARG A 280 17.79 29.13 6.11
C ARG A 280 17.77 27.61 6.32
N GLN A 281 17.81 27.14 7.56
CA GLN A 281 17.68 25.70 7.88
C GLN A 281 16.27 25.20 7.53
N ALA A 282 15.24 25.96 7.89
CA ALA A 282 13.86 25.64 7.56
C ALA A 282 13.64 25.57 6.03
N TYR A 283 14.22 26.51 5.28
CA TYR A 283 14.17 26.51 3.83
C TYR A 283 14.83 25.26 3.23
N ARG A 284 16.07 24.94 3.63
CA ARG A 284 16.78 23.73 3.16
C ARG A 284 16.03 22.44 3.47
N LEU A 285 15.44 22.33 4.66
CA LEU A 285 14.60 21.19 5.03
C LEU A 285 13.40 21.07 4.09
N ALA A 286 12.73 22.19 3.79
CA ALA A 286 11.56 22.20 2.94
C ALA A 286 11.91 21.91 1.47
N ALA A 287 12.94 22.56 0.92
CA ALA A 287 13.29 22.50 -0.49
C ALA A 287 13.97 21.20 -0.91
N ASN A 288 14.87 20.64 -0.09
CA ASN A 288 15.68 19.46 -0.48
C ASN A 288 14.95 18.15 -0.15
N HIS A 289 13.69 18.02 -0.56
CA HIS A 289 12.83 16.91 -0.13
C HIS A 289 12.86 15.69 -1.05
N TYR A 290 13.13 15.85 -2.36
CA TYR A 290 13.21 14.76 -3.36
C TYR A 290 11.96 13.86 -3.43
N ILE A 291 10.79 14.41 -3.11
CA ILE A 291 9.50 13.70 -3.16
C ILE A 291 8.85 14.05 -4.49
N GLU A 292 8.49 13.04 -5.26
CA GLU A 292 7.96 13.22 -6.63
C GLU A 292 6.53 13.75 -6.65
N ALA A 293 5.67 13.29 -5.74
CA ALA A 293 4.25 13.62 -5.74
C ALA A 293 3.60 13.52 -4.33
N GLY A 294 2.34 13.96 -4.24
CA GLY A 294 1.49 13.80 -3.07
C GLY A 294 1.53 14.97 -2.09
N SER A 295 0.71 14.86 -1.04
CA SER A 295 0.47 15.97 -0.09
C SER A 295 1.73 16.44 0.63
N ASN A 296 2.64 15.53 0.99
CA ASN A 296 3.90 15.90 1.62
C ASN A 296 4.76 16.78 0.71
N ARG A 297 4.86 16.47 -0.59
CA ARG A 297 5.57 17.32 -1.58
C ARG A 297 4.94 18.69 -1.62
N ASN A 298 3.63 18.75 -1.85
CA ASN A 298 2.93 20.02 -2.05
C ASN A 298 3.06 20.93 -0.81
N ASP A 299 2.86 20.38 0.39
CA ASP A 299 3.08 21.12 1.63
C ASP A 299 4.51 21.64 1.79
N LEU A 300 5.51 20.85 1.39
CA LEU A 300 6.92 21.22 1.48
C LEU A 300 7.30 22.30 0.47
N GLU A 301 6.80 22.22 -0.76
CA GLU A 301 6.94 23.25 -1.78
C GLU A 301 6.30 24.56 -1.34
N TRP A 302 5.06 24.52 -0.85
CA TRP A 302 4.40 25.71 -0.32
C TRP A 302 5.20 26.32 0.85
N LEU A 303 5.68 25.48 1.77
CA LEU A 303 6.46 25.92 2.93
C LEU A 303 7.80 26.53 2.51
N ALA A 304 8.51 25.93 1.55
CA ALA A 304 9.75 26.45 1.00
C ALA A 304 9.51 27.84 0.37
N GLY A 305 8.45 27.99 -0.42
CA GLY A 305 8.07 29.26 -1.03
C GLY A 305 7.71 30.34 0.00
N TYR A 306 6.93 29.99 1.02
CA TYR A 306 6.59 30.89 2.12
C TYR A 306 7.84 31.36 2.89
N ILE A 307 8.75 30.44 3.22
CA ILE A 307 9.99 30.78 3.94
C ILE A 307 10.88 31.68 3.09
N ALA A 308 11.07 31.34 1.81
CA ALA A 308 11.84 32.15 0.88
C ALA A 308 11.29 33.60 0.81
N LEU A 309 9.98 33.76 0.63
CA LEU A 309 9.36 35.07 0.52
C LEU A 309 9.36 35.86 1.85
N ARG A 310 8.91 35.22 2.94
CA ARG A 310 8.58 35.93 4.20
C ARG A 310 9.71 35.97 5.21
N LYS A 311 10.70 35.09 5.08
CA LYS A 311 11.80 34.96 6.05
C LYS A 311 13.18 35.22 5.44
N LEU A 312 13.35 35.01 4.14
CA LEU A 312 14.63 35.21 3.45
C LEU A 312 14.65 36.40 2.48
N ASN A 313 13.49 36.98 2.15
CA ASN A 313 13.34 38.01 1.12
C ASN A 313 13.86 37.55 -0.26
N GLU A 314 13.61 36.29 -0.62
CA GLU A 314 14.04 35.66 -1.88
C GLU A 314 12.80 35.40 -2.77
N PRO A 315 12.20 36.43 -3.40
CA PRO A 315 10.92 36.31 -4.12
C PRO A 315 11.01 35.41 -5.37
N GLU A 316 12.14 35.37 -6.06
CA GLU A 316 12.33 34.51 -7.23
C GLU A 316 12.33 33.03 -6.85
N ALA A 317 12.99 32.68 -5.74
CA ALA A 317 12.96 31.32 -5.19
C ALA A 317 11.56 30.94 -4.75
N ALA A 318 10.85 31.87 -4.10
CA ALA A 318 9.46 31.66 -3.70
C ALA A 318 8.54 31.36 -4.89
N LEU A 319 8.68 32.11 -5.99
CA LEU A 319 7.89 31.90 -7.20
C LEU A 319 8.12 30.51 -7.81
N ARG A 320 9.36 30.00 -7.81
CA ARG A 320 9.66 28.63 -8.31
C ARG A 320 8.90 27.58 -7.50
N HIS A 321 8.96 27.66 -6.17
CA HIS A 321 8.27 26.73 -5.29
C HIS A 321 6.74 26.81 -5.41
N PHE A 322 6.17 28.02 -5.49
CA PHE A 322 4.73 28.18 -5.67
C PHE A 322 4.22 27.67 -7.03
N LYS A 323 5.08 27.65 -8.07
CA LYS A 323 4.76 27.00 -9.34
C LYS A 323 4.84 25.48 -9.23
N ALA A 324 5.82 24.93 -8.51
CA ALA A 324 5.96 23.49 -8.30
C ALA A 324 4.86 22.89 -7.40
N PHE A 325 4.31 23.68 -6.48
CA PHE A 325 3.17 23.34 -5.62
C PHE A 325 1.87 23.04 -6.38
N ARG A 326 1.70 23.63 -7.58
CA ARG A 326 0.48 23.50 -8.39
C ARG A 326 0.32 22.10 -8.97
#